data_AF-A0A7M3ZI64-F1
#
_entry.id   AF-A0A7M3ZI64-F1
#
_cell.length_a   1.000
_cell.length_b   1.000
_cell.length_c   1.000
_cell.angle_alpha   90.00
_cell.angle_beta   90.00
_cell.angle_gamma   90.00
#
_symmetry.space_group_name_H-M   'P 1'
#
loop_
_entity.id
_entity.type
_entity.pdbx_description
1 polymer ?
#
loop_
_entity_poly.entity_id
_entity_poly.type
_entity_poly.pdbx_seq_one_letter_code
_entity_poly.pdbx_strand_id
1 'polypeptide(L)'
;MSDKKFTVHVARESGHEQELMTRENIVEMVSANENTWVFVDSQMVSVEELENIELNDSTEIRINPGMVGGAETFTVLVASEKGDQAMLMTKQELAGELTNNQGNWLFVDGQMVDAATIANTELNQDNVLRLVPSIVGGSETFTVQVTDATGHSVCEMTKEEIASSAKEANNWVFVDGQMVAASAIADTDLSQATEIRMTRPLVGGL
;
A
#
# COMPACT_ATOMS: atom_id res chain seq x y z
N MET A 1 -11.90 27.55 -49.88
CA MET A 1 -10.64 28.07 -49.31
C MET A 1 -10.32 27.18 -48.13
N SER A 2 -9.08 26.75 -47.94
CA SER A 2 -8.73 25.95 -46.77
C SER A 2 -8.81 26.83 -45.53
N ASP A 3 -9.46 26.35 -44.48
CA ASP A 3 -9.54 27.08 -43.22
C ASP A 3 -8.14 27.35 -42.66
N LYS A 4 -7.93 28.56 -42.15
CA LYS A 4 -6.66 28.98 -41.58
C LYS A 4 -6.31 28.08 -40.40
N LYS A 5 -5.07 27.58 -40.38
CA LYS A 5 -4.54 26.75 -39.30
C LYS A 5 -3.55 27.52 -38.44
N PHE A 6 -3.52 27.18 -37.15
CA PHE A 6 -2.65 27.75 -36.14
C PHE A 6 -1.83 26.64 -35.49
N THR A 7 -0.60 26.96 -35.10
CA THR A 7 0.22 26.08 -34.27
C THR A 7 -0.28 26.16 -32.84
N VAL A 8 -0.70 25.03 -32.28
CA VAL A 8 -1.26 24.92 -30.94
C VAL A 8 -0.39 24.01 -30.11
N HIS A 9 0.03 24.47 -28.94
CA HIS A 9 0.75 23.67 -27.97
C HIS A 9 -0.24 23.00 -27.04
N VAL A 10 -0.37 21.68 -27.12
CA VAL A 10 -1.28 20.89 -26.29
C VAL A 10 -0.46 20.18 -25.22
N ALA A 11 -0.75 20.45 -23.96
CA ALA A 11 -0.21 19.66 -22.86
C ALA A 11 -1.01 18.35 -22.71
N ARG A 12 -0.29 17.24 -22.53
CA ARG A 12 -0.83 15.90 -22.28
C ARG A 12 -0.07 15.25 -21.13
N GLU A 13 -0.57 14.13 -20.61
CA GLU A 13 0.13 13.37 -19.55
C GLU A 13 1.55 12.95 -19.96
N SER A 14 1.78 12.68 -21.24
CA SER A 14 3.07 12.30 -21.81
C SER A 14 4.02 13.48 -22.08
N GLY A 15 3.57 14.73 -21.91
CA GLY A 15 4.34 15.93 -22.21
C GLY A 15 3.60 16.92 -23.12
N HIS A 16 4.35 17.84 -23.74
CA HIS A 16 3.80 18.85 -24.65
C HIS A 16 3.92 18.41 -26.11
N GLU A 17 2.83 18.52 -26.86
CA GLU A 17 2.76 18.28 -28.30
C GLU A 17 2.39 19.57 -29.04
N GLN A 18 2.83 19.71 -30.29
CA GLN A 18 2.42 20.79 -31.18
C GLN A 18 1.53 20.24 -32.29
N GLU A 19 0.37 20.85 -32.48
CA GLU A 19 -0.61 20.44 -33.48
C GLU A 19 -1.04 21.62 -34.34
N LEU A 20 -1.34 21.36 -35.61
CA LEU A 20 -1.88 22.36 -36.53
C LEU A 20 -3.41 22.24 -36.60
N MET A 21 -4.11 23.20 -36.00
CA MET A 21 -5.56 23.17 -35.84
C MET A 21 -6.23 24.38 -36.48
N THR A 22 -7.44 24.19 -37.00
CA THR A 22 -8.34 25.30 -37.35
C THR A 22 -8.94 25.90 -36.07
N ARG A 23 -9.45 27.13 -36.13
CA ARG A 23 -10.16 27.73 -34.98
C ARG A 23 -11.27 26.83 -34.46
N GLU A 24 -12.06 26.26 -35.36
CA GLU A 24 -13.17 25.35 -35.02
C GLU A 24 -12.68 24.15 -34.20
N ASN A 25 -11.58 23.50 -34.62
CA ASN A 25 -11.01 22.36 -33.88
C ASN A 25 -10.47 22.75 -32.49
N ILE A 26 -9.92 23.97 -32.34
CA ILE A 26 -9.45 24.48 -31.05
C ILE A 26 -10.65 24.67 -30.11
N VAL A 27 -11.71 25.33 -30.60
CA VAL A 27 -12.95 25.56 -29.85
C VAL A 27 -13.60 24.24 -29.46
N GLU A 28 -13.68 23.27 -30.38
CA GLU A 28 -14.22 21.93 -30.10
C GLU A 28 -13.40 21.21 -29.03
N MET A 29 -12.06 21.24 -29.14
CA MET A 29 -11.17 20.61 -28.16
C MET A 29 -11.34 21.18 -26.74
N VAL A 30 -11.42 22.50 -26.62
CA VAL A 30 -11.59 23.17 -25.33
C VAL A 30 -13.01 22.94 -24.78
N SER A 31 -14.02 22.97 -25.63
CA SER A 31 -15.43 22.77 -25.24
C SER A 31 -15.75 21.32 -24.86
N ALA A 32 -15.00 20.35 -25.41
CA ALA A 32 -15.19 18.93 -25.10
C ALA A 32 -14.81 18.58 -23.65
N ASN A 33 -14.08 19.44 -22.94
CA ASN A 33 -13.66 19.18 -21.57
C ASN A 33 -13.66 20.48 -20.74
N GLU A 34 -14.66 20.60 -19.85
CA GLU A 34 -14.90 21.78 -19.00
C GLU A 34 -13.71 22.17 -18.11
N ASN A 35 -12.76 21.27 -17.90
CA ASN A 35 -11.56 21.54 -17.11
C ASN A 35 -10.38 21.99 -18.00
N THR A 36 -10.56 22.24 -19.29
CA THR A 36 -9.47 22.67 -20.19
C THR A 36 -9.29 24.18 -20.17
N TRP A 37 -8.05 24.63 -20.04
CA TRP A 37 -7.69 26.04 -20.14
C TRP A 37 -7.01 26.31 -21.47
N VAL A 38 -7.44 27.37 -22.15
CA VAL A 38 -6.81 27.87 -23.35
C VAL A 38 -6.16 29.22 -23.08
N PHE A 39 -4.93 29.36 -23.54
CA PHE A 39 -4.14 30.57 -23.48
C PHE A 39 -3.86 31.06 -24.90
N VAL A 40 -4.09 32.35 -25.13
CA VAL A 40 -3.73 33.07 -26.35
C VAL A 40 -2.72 34.16 -25.96
N ASP A 41 -1.51 34.11 -26.51
CA ASP A 41 -0.41 35.02 -26.19
C ASP A 41 -0.17 35.16 -24.67
N SER A 42 -0.15 34.01 -23.98
CA SER A 42 0.00 33.88 -22.51
C SER A 42 -1.16 34.44 -21.67
N GLN A 43 -2.26 34.88 -22.27
CA GLN A 43 -3.47 35.26 -21.55
C GLN A 43 -4.50 34.14 -21.60
N MET A 44 -5.06 33.78 -20.45
CA MET A 44 -6.17 32.82 -20.40
C MET A 44 -7.41 33.46 -21.01
N VAL A 45 -8.06 32.75 -21.92
CA VAL A 45 -9.31 33.21 -22.57
C VAL A 45 -10.40 32.16 -22.42
N SER A 46 -11.65 32.61 -22.38
CA SER A 46 -12.82 31.74 -22.45
C SER A 46 -13.06 31.23 -23.87
N VAL A 47 -13.91 30.22 -24.02
CA VAL A 47 -14.33 29.69 -25.33
C VAL A 47 -15.02 30.78 -26.17
N GLU A 48 -15.90 31.57 -25.55
CA GLU A 48 -16.60 32.68 -26.22
C GLU A 48 -15.62 33.77 -26.71
N GLU A 49 -14.59 34.08 -25.91
CA GLU A 49 -13.54 35.01 -26.33
C GLU A 49 -12.69 34.43 -27.46
N LEU A 50 -12.36 33.14 -27.42
CA LEU A 50 -11.59 32.45 -28.44
C LEU A 50 -12.28 32.46 -29.81
N GLU A 51 -13.61 32.40 -29.85
CA GLU A 51 -14.39 32.50 -31.08
C GLU A 51 -14.26 33.87 -31.75
N ASN A 52 -14.01 34.93 -30.98
CA ASN A 52 -14.06 36.32 -31.44
C ASN A 52 -12.70 37.02 -31.48
N ILE A 53 -11.69 36.51 -30.76
CA ILE A 53 -10.35 37.11 -30.71
C ILE A 53 -9.68 37.07 -32.09
N GLU A 54 -8.91 38.10 -32.42
CA GLU A 54 -8.14 38.13 -33.66
C GLU A 54 -6.91 37.20 -33.53
N LEU A 55 -6.78 36.24 -34.44
CA LEU A 55 -5.64 35.32 -34.47
C LEU A 55 -4.82 35.52 -35.74
N ASN A 56 -3.51 35.67 -35.59
CA ASN A 56 -2.58 35.81 -36.70
C ASN A 56 -1.52 34.69 -36.68
N ASP A 57 -0.60 34.69 -37.64
CA ASP A 57 0.37 33.59 -37.82
C ASP A 57 1.44 33.56 -36.71
N SER A 58 1.60 34.67 -35.99
CA SER A 58 2.48 34.78 -34.82
C SER A 58 1.78 34.56 -33.49
N THR A 59 0.47 34.35 -33.48
CA THR A 59 -0.28 34.12 -32.24
C THR A 59 0.11 32.79 -31.63
N GLU A 60 0.51 32.81 -30.36
CA GLU A 60 0.79 31.61 -29.59
C GLU A 60 -0.49 31.10 -28.93
N ILE A 61 -0.87 29.85 -29.22
CA ILE A 61 -2.02 29.19 -28.59
C ILE A 61 -1.50 28.02 -27.77
N ARG A 62 -1.85 27.99 -26.48
CA ARG A 62 -1.58 26.84 -25.60
C ARG A 62 -2.87 26.30 -25.02
N ILE A 63 -3.07 24.99 -25.11
CA ILE A 63 -4.17 24.27 -24.48
C ILE A 63 -3.57 23.43 -23.37
N ASN A 64 -3.97 23.74 -22.14
CA ASN A 64 -3.61 22.96 -20.97
C ASN A 64 -4.86 22.24 -20.49
N PRO A 65 -4.87 20.90 -20.42
CA PRO A 65 -5.90 20.21 -19.68
C PRO A 65 -5.80 20.70 -18.24
N GLY A 66 -6.94 20.74 -17.56
CA GLY A 66 -6.96 21.16 -16.17
C GLY A 66 -5.99 20.34 -15.38
N MET A 67 -5.25 21.02 -14.53
CA MET A 67 -4.23 20.41 -13.69
C MET A 67 -4.94 19.46 -12.73
N VAL A 68 -5.19 18.21 -13.15
CA VAL A 68 -5.43 17.12 -12.23
C VAL A 68 -4.08 16.89 -11.58
N GLY A 69 -3.81 17.64 -10.51
CA GLY A 69 -2.74 17.27 -9.60
C GLY A 69 -2.92 15.78 -9.34
N GLY A 70 -1.88 14.98 -9.60
CA GLY A 70 -1.96 13.53 -9.43
C GLY A 70 -2.67 13.22 -8.12
N ALA A 71 -3.51 12.18 -8.14
CA ALA A 71 -4.45 11.87 -7.05
C ALA A 71 -3.85 12.22 -5.68
N GLU A 72 -4.54 13.07 -4.91
CA GLU A 72 -4.01 13.61 -3.66
C GLU A 72 -3.44 12.47 -2.79
N THR A 73 -2.17 12.63 -2.41
CA THR A 73 -1.47 11.67 -1.56
C THR A 73 -1.28 12.24 -0.17
N PHE A 74 -1.30 11.33 0.80
CA PHE A 74 -1.10 11.62 2.21
C PHE A 74 0.06 10.80 2.74
N THR A 75 0.78 11.34 3.72
CA THR A 75 1.78 10.56 4.45
C THR A 75 1.06 9.64 5.43
N VAL A 76 1.23 8.33 5.26
CA VAL A 76 0.64 7.27 6.09
C VAL A 76 1.76 6.57 6.83
N LEU A 77 1.63 6.47 8.15
CA LEU A 77 2.50 5.68 9.01
C LEU A 77 2.02 4.24 9.02
N VAL A 78 2.74 3.36 8.33
CA VAL A 78 2.45 1.92 8.28
C VAL A 78 3.23 1.22 9.38
N ALA A 79 2.53 0.62 10.34
CA ALA A 79 3.17 -0.12 11.42
C ALA A 79 3.85 -1.39 10.89
N SER A 80 5.07 -1.66 11.36
CA SER A 80 5.82 -2.88 11.04
C SER A 80 6.59 -3.39 12.26
N GLU A 81 7.11 -4.62 12.18
CA GLU A 81 7.96 -5.21 13.24
C GLU A 81 9.20 -4.37 13.57
N LYS A 82 9.68 -3.56 12.63
CA LYS A 82 10.85 -2.68 12.80
C LYS A 82 10.48 -1.26 13.24
N GLY A 83 9.21 -1.01 13.55
CA GLY A 83 8.63 0.31 13.79
C GLY A 83 7.87 0.87 12.59
N ASP A 84 7.28 2.05 12.75
CA ASP A 84 6.48 2.69 11.71
C ASP A 84 7.33 3.09 10.50
N GLN A 85 6.78 2.87 9.31
CA GLN A 85 7.33 3.36 8.05
C GLN A 85 6.37 4.37 7.41
N ALA A 86 6.89 5.53 7.01
CA ALA A 86 6.10 6.52 6.29
C ALA A 86 6.01 6.15 4.80
N MET A 87 4.79 6.13 4.27
CA MET A 87 4.50 5.87 2.85
C MET A 87 3.53 6.94 2.33
N LEU A 88 3.65 7.30 1.05
CA LEU A 88 2.66 8.14 0.39
C LEU A 88 1.58 7.24 -0.19
N MET A 89 0.32 7.51 0.17
CA MET A 89 -0.84 6.78 -0.34
C MET A 89 -1.96 7.74 -0.69
N THR A 90 -2.69 7.42 -1.74
CA THR A 90 -3.97 8.02 -2.06
C THR A 90 -5.06 7.48 -1.12
N LYS A 91 -6.16 8.23 -1.02
CA LYS A 91 -7.35 7.78 -0.29
C LYS A 91 -7.94 6.47 -0.83
N GLN A 92 -7.82 6.25 -2.15
CA GLN A 92 -8.26 5.01 -2.80
C GLN A 92 -7.38 3.81 -2.42
N GLU A 93 -6.06 3.99 -2.37
CA GLU A 93 -5.12 2.96 -1.91
C GLU A 93 -5.39 2.59 -0.44
N LEU A 94 -5.61 3.59 0.43
CA LEU A 94 -6.00 3.35 1.83
C LEU A 94 -7.27 2.51 1.96
N ALA A 95 -8.33 2.85 1.22
CA ALA A 95 -9.57 2.08 1.21
C ALA A 95 -9.35 0.64 0.68
N GLY A 96 -8.48 0.50 -0.32
CA GLY A 96 -8.07 -0.79 -0.87
C GLY A 96 -7.34 -1.66 0.16
N GLU A 97 -6.38 -1.10 0.89
CA GLU A 97 -5.64 -1.78 1.96
C GLU A 97 -6.58 -2.29 3.06
N LEU A 98 -7.58 -1.49 3.45
CA LEU A 98 -8.58 -1.88 4.46
C LEU A 98 -9.55 -2.98 3.98
N THR A 99 -9.79 -3.08 2.67
CA THR A 99 -10.72 -4.06 2.10
C THR A 99 -10.03 -5.39 1.80
N ASN A 100 -8.80 -5.34 1.27
CA ASN A 100 -8.09 -6.51 0.76
C ASN A 100 -7.30 -7.26 1.85
N ASN A 101 -6.76 -6.53 2.83
CA ASN A 101 -6.07 -7.12 3.98
C ASN A 101 -7.02 -7.16 5.17
N GLN A 102 -7.86 -8.20 5.22
CA GLN A 102 -8.85 -8.44 6.29
C GLN A 102 -8.18 -8.44 7.67
N GLY A 103 -8.08 -7.26 8.28
CA GLY A 103 -7.40 -7.07 9.55
C GLY A 103 -6.67 -5.75 9.71
N ASN A 104 -6.36 -5.03 8.63
CA ASN A 104 -5.74 -3.72 8.75
C ASN A 104 -6.71 -2.73 9.43
N TRP A 105 -6.20 -1.97 10.38
CA TRP A 105 -6.89 -0.86 11.03
C TRP A 105 -6.28 0.45 10.54
N LEU A 106 -7.11 1.39 10.12
CA LEU A 106 -6.69 2.75 9.84
C LEU A 106 -7.08 3.63 11.01
N PHE A 107 -6.14 4.46 11.45
CA PHE A 107 -6.39 5.55 12.38
C PHE A 107 -6.19 6.88 11.66
N VAL A 108 -7.17 7.77 11.80
CA VAL A 108 -7.11 9.17 11.36
C VAL A 108 -7.14 10.02 12.62
N ASP A 109 -6.05 10.74 12.91
CA ASP A 109 -5.87 11.53 14.14
C ASP A 109 -6.17 10.73 15.43
N GLY A 110 -5.81 9.45 15.42
CA GLY A 110 -6.01 8.53 16.54
C GLY A 110 -7.42 7.92 16.64
N GLN A 111 -8.36 8.29 15.76
CA GLN A 111 -9.67 7.64 15.67
C GLN A 111 -9.65 6.52 14.63
N MET A 112 -10.16 5.35 14.99
CA MET A 112 -10.26 4.21 14.08
C MET A 112 -11.32 4.46 13.00
N VAL A 113 -10.96 4.23 11.74
CA VAL A 113 -11.81 4.47 10.56
C VAL A 113 -11.80 3.22 9.67
N ASP A 114 -12.97 2.78 9.23
CA ASP A 114 -13.12 1.64 8.32
C ASP A 114 -13.06 2.06 6.83
N ALA A 115 -13.03 1.06 5.93
CA ALA A 115 -12.93 1.29 4.49
C ALA A 115 -14.09 2.12 3.90
N ALA A 116 -15.31 1.97 4.43
CA ALA A 116 -16.48 2.70 3.94
C ALA A 116 -16.49 4.15 4.44
N THR A 117 -16.01 4.36 5.66
CA THR A 117 -15.95 5.65 6.34
C THR A 117 -14.81 6.49 5.78
N ILE A 118 -13.63 5.89 5.52
CA ILE A 118 -12.49 6.66 4.99
C ILE A 118 -12.84 7.32 3.67
N ALA A 119 -13.57 6.66 2.77
CA ALA A 119 -14.00 7.21 1.48
C ALA A 119 -14.74 8.56 1.60
N ASN A 120 -15.49 8.75 2.69
CA ASN A 120 -16.27 9.96 2.97
C ASN A 120 -15.62 10.89 4.00
N THR A 121 -14.47 10.50 4.57
CA THR A 121 -13.74 11.32 5.55
C THR A 121 -12.98 12.43 4.84
N GLU A 122 -13.16 13.68 5.24
CA GLU A 122 -12.33 14.78 4.74
C GLU A 122 -10.90 14.61 5.30
N LEU A 123 -9.92 14.62 4.41
CA LEU A 123 -8.51 14.54 4.75
C LEU A 123 -7.80 15.79 4.24
N ASN A 124 -6.75 16.20 4.94
CA ASN A 124 -5.82 17.24 4.59
C ASN A 124 -4.40 16.81 4.99
N GLN A 125 -3.41 17.62 4.66
CA GLN A 125 -1.98 17.31 4.87
C GLN A 125 -1.55 17.33 6.34
N ASP A 126 -2.36 17.88 7.25
CA ASP A 126 -2.09 17.92 8.69
C ASP A 126 -2.61 16.68 9.43
N ASN A 127 -3.50 15.88 8.80
CA ASN A 127 -4.01 14.67 9.43
C ASN A 127 -2.90 13.64 9.64
N VAL A 128 -2.88 13.02 10.83
CA VAL A 128 -2.00 11.89 11.14
C VAL A 128 -2.71 10.60 10.78
N LEU A 129 -2.24 9.96 9.70
CA LEU A 129 -2.76 8.68 9.23
C LEU A 129 -1.85 7.56 9.69
N ARG A 130 -2.41 6.55 10.37
CA ARG A 130 -1.69 5.35 10.78
C ARG A 130 -2.40 4.10 10.29
N LEU A 131 -1.75 3.36 9.40
CA LEU A 131 -2.20 2.05 8.97
C LEU A 131 -1.52 1.01 9.85
N VAL A 132 -2.31 0.33 10.66
CA VAL A 132 -1.85 -0.72 11.56
C VAL A 132 -2.30 -2.04 10.93
N PRO A 133 -1.39 -2.87 10.41
CA PRO A 133 -1.75 -4.23 10.07
C PRO A 133 -2.39 -4.90 11.28
N SER A 134 -3.33 -5.81 11.07
CA SER A 134 -3.88 -6.58 12.20
C SER A 134 -2.73 -7.06 13.06
N ILE A 135 -2.89 -6.94 14.38
CA ILE A 135 -1.96 -7.53 15.34
C ILE A 135 -1.99 -9.03 15.06
N VAL A 136 -1.08 -9.50 14.19
CA VAL A 136 -0.44 -10.79 14.39
C VAL A 136 0.38 -10.56 15.64
N GLY A 137 -0.29 -10.64 16.80
CA GLY A 137 0.42 -10.74 18.07
C GLY A 137 1.37 -11.89 17.82
N GLY A 138 2.68 -11.60 17.80
CA GLY A 138 3.68 -12.54 17.32
C GLY A 138 3.34 -13.92 17.86
N SER A 139 3.25 -14.91 16.97
CA SER A 139 2.78 -16.25 17.34
C SER A 139 3.43 -16.66 18.65
N GLU A 140 2.61 -17.08 19.63
CA GLU A 140 3.09 -17.43 20.97
C GLU A 140 4.31 -18.36 20.86
N THR A 141 5.45 -17.88 21.37
CA THR A 141 6.70 -18.65 21.39
C THR A 141 6.93 -19.25 22.77
N PHE A 142 7.61 -20.40 22.76
CA PHE A 142 8.00 -21.12 23.95
C PHE A 142 9.51 -21.32 23.95
N THR A 143 10.12 -21.24 25.13
CA THR A 143 11.52 -21.60 25.33
C THR A 143 11.69 -23.11 25.25
N VAL A 144 12.44 -23.59 24.25
CA VAL A 144 12.66 -25.01 23.97
C VAL A 144 14.13 -25.36 24.13
N GLN A 145 14.41 -26.42 24.88
CA GLN A 145 15.73 -27.05 24.95
C GLN A 145 15.89 -28.10 23.85
N VAL A 146 16.81 -27.91 22.91
CA VAL A 146 17.08 -28.83 21.80
C VAL A 146 18.39 -29.56 22.04
N THR A 147 18.38 -30.88 22.07
CA THR A 147 19.61 -31.69 22.20
C THR A 147 20.54 -31.49 21.02
N ASP A 148 21.80 -31.20 21.31
CA ASP A 148 22.86 -31.08 20.31
C ASP A 148 24.19 -31.65 20.82
N ALA A 149 25.28 -31.44 20.07
CA ALA A 149 26.60 -31.96 20.41
C ALA A 149 27.21 -31.37 21.70
N THR A 150 26.67 -30.26 22.21
CA THR A 150 27.10 -29.60 23.45
C THR A 150 26.29 -30.05 24.67
N GLY A 151 25.29 -30.91 24.47
CA GLY A 151 24.30 -31.31 25.46
C GLY A 151 22.93 -30.81 25.05
N HIS A 152 22.68 -29.52 25.20
CA HIS A 152 21.46 -28.85 24.74
C HIS A 152 21.72 -27.38 24.39
N SER A 153 21.07 -26.88 23.33
CA SER A 153 20.86 -25.46 23.06
C SER A 153 19.47 -25.02 23.48
N VAL A 154 19.27 -23.71 23.69
CA VAL A 154 17.98 -23.11 24.02
C VAL A 154 17.57 -22.15 22.90
N CYS A 155 16.32 -22.25 22.43
CA CYS A 155 15.76 -21.35 21.43
C CYS A 155 14.27 -21.09 21.69
N GLU A 156 13.74 -20.01 21.12
CA GLU A 156 12.30 -19.72 21.11
C GLU A 156 11.66 -20.36 19.87
N MET A 157 10.53 -21.04 20.04
CA MET A 157 9.81 -21.69 18.93
C MET A 157 8.29 -21.55 19.10
N THR A 158 7.54 -21.40 18.01
CA THR A 158 6.07 -21.55 18.02
C THR A 158 5.65 -23.01 18.12
N LYS A 159 4.37 -23.28 18.38
CA LYS A 159 3.81 -24.65 18.31
C LYS A 159 4.01 -25.30 16.95
N GLU A 160 3.84 -24.54 15.86
CA GLU A 160 4.07 -25.02 14.50
C GLU A 160 5.53 -25.41 14.27
N GLU A 161 6.47 -24.60 14.75
CA GLU A 161 7.90 -24.87 14.63
C GLU A 161 8.31 -26.10 15.45
N ILE A 162 7.81 -26.24 16.68
CA ILE A 162 8.03 -27.43 17.53
C ILE A 162 7.50 -28.68 16.82
N ALA A 163 6.26 -28.64 16.32
CA ALA A 163 5.65 -29.77 15.63
C ALA A 163 6.37 -30.14 14.33
N SER A 164 6.83 -29.15 13.56
CA SER A 164 7.54 -29.37 12.29
C SER A 164 8.95 -29.92 12.54
N SER A 165 9.72 -29.30 13.44
CA SER A 165 11.03 -29.78 13.85
C SER A 165 10.99 -31.21 14.41
N ALA A 166 9.95 -31.54 15.18
CA ALA A 166 9.75 -32.89 15.70
C ALA A 166 9.52 -33.92 14.58
N LYS A 167 8.76 -33.57 13.54
CA LYS A 167 8.51 -34.45 12.38
C LYS A 167 9.73 -34.58 11.49
N GLU A 168 10.37 -33.48 11.14
CA GLU A 168 11.47 -33.44 10.15
C GLU A 168 12.76 -34.07 10.68
N ALA A 169 13.13 -33.74 11.93
CA ALA A 169 14.33 -34.27 12.56
C ALA A 169 14.06 -35.57 13.35
N ASN A 170 12.81 -36.08 13.30
CA ASN A 170 12.34 -37.23 14.07
C ASN A 170 12.62 -37.10 15.58
N ASN A 171 12.56 -35.87 16.11
CA ASN A 171 12.81 -35.59 17.53
C ASN A 171 11.60 -35.99 18.39
N TRP A 172 11.86 -36.51 19.58
CA TRP A 172 10.86 -36.63 20.63
C TRP A 172 10.69 -35.30 21.34
N VAL A 173 9.42 -34.89 21.53
CA VAL A 173 9.06 -33.69 22.28
C VAL A 173 8.61 -34.11 23.67
N PHE A 174 9.16 -33.46 24.69
CA PHE A 174 8.78 -33.61 26.08
C PHE A 174 8.26 -32.27 26.60
N VAL A 175 7.13 -32.30 27.28
CA VAL A 175 6.53 -31.18 28.01
C VAL A 175 6.44 -31.59 29.46
N ASP A 176 7.18 -30.90 30.35
CA ASP A 176 7.31 -31.23 31.78
C ASP A 176 7.65 -32.70 32.03
N GLY A 177 8.54 -33.25 31.20
CA GLY A 177 8.98 -34.65 31.27
C GLY A 177 8.02 -35.68 30.66
N GLN A 178 6.84 -35.28 30.18
CA GLN A 178 5.91 -36.16 29.47
C GLN A 178 6.10 -36.08 27.96
N MET A 179 6.22 -37.23 27.30
CA MET A 179 6.37 -37.27 25.85
C MET A 179 5.06 -36.89 25.15
N VAL A 180 5.12 -35.90 24.26
CA VAL A 180 3.98 -35.43 23.46
C VAL A 180 4.25 -35.73 21.99
N ALA A 181 3.27 -36.32 21.31
CA ALA A 181 3.38 -36.60 19.89
C ALA A 181 3.38 -35.29 19.09
N ALA A 182 4.21 -35.21 18.05
CA ALA A 182 4.30 -34.01 17.19
C ALA A 182 2.95 -33.58 16.59
N SER A 183 2.03 -34.52 16.34
CA SER A 183 0.68 -34.24 15.84
C SER A 183 -0.26 -33.66 16.89
N ALA A 184 0.04 -33.82 18.18
CA ALA A 184 -0.77 -33.33 19.29
C ALA A 184 -0.32 -31.97 19.84
N ILE A 185 0.83 -31.45 19.38
CA ILE A 185 1.42 -30.20 19.89
C ILE A 185 0.48 -29.00 19.69
N ALA A 186 -0.22 -28.93 18.55
CA ALA A 186 -1.16 -27.83 18.27
C ALA A 186 -2.28 -27.73 19.34
N ASP A 187 -2.78 -28.88 19.79
CA ASP A 187 -3.87 -28.99 20.78
C ASP A 187 -3.36 -29.05 22.22
N THR A 188 -2.05 -29.21 22.44
CA THR A 188 -1.46 -29.24 23.78
C THR A 188 -1.40 -27.84 24.34
N ASP A 189 -1.90 -27.63 25.56
CA ASP A 189 -1.69 -26.37 26.27
C ASP A 189 -0.25 -26.31 26.77
N LEU A 190 0.54 -25.39 26.19
CA LEU A 190 1.93 -25.17 26.54
C LEU A 190 2.11 -23.90 27.40
N SER A 191 1.04 -23.14 27.64
CA SER A 191 1.11 -21.84 28.35
C SER A 191 1.58 -21.98 29.80
N GLN A 192 1.41 -23.16 30.39
CA GLN A 192 1.83 -23.49 31.76
C GLN A 192 3.05 -24.43 31.80
N ALA A 193 3.63 -24.78 30.65
CA ALA A 193 4.78 -25.66 30.61
C ALA A 193 5.98 -25.00 31.30
N THR A 194 6.58 -25.69 32.27
CA THR A 194 7.80 -25.21 32.93
C THR A 194 9.04 -25.59 32.13
N GLU A 195 8.99 -26.72 31.42
CA GLU A 195 10.05 -27.19 30.56
C GLU A 195 9.50 -27.81 29.26
N ILE A 196 10.03 -27.37 28.13
CA ILE A 196 9.85 -28.03 26.83
C ILE A 196 11.22 -28.49 26.33
N ARG A 197 11.33 -29.77 26.00
CA ARG A 197 12.58 -30.38 25.54
C ARG A 197 12.37 -31.19 24.27
N MET A 198 13.21 -30.95 23.27
CA MET A 198 13.28 -31.74 22.05
C MET A 198 14.58 -32.54 22.02
N THR A 199 14.46 -33.85 21.94
CA THR A 199 15.61 -34.76 21.95
C THR A 199 15.58 -35.68 20.74
N ARG A 200 16.76 -35.98 20.18
CA ARG A 200 16.85 -37.06 19.17
C ARG A 200 16.53 -38.42 19.82
N PRO A 201 15.89 -39.33 19.08
CA PRO A 201 15.61 -40.67 19.58
C PRO A 201 16.94 -41.36 19.90
N LEU A 202 16.96 -42.10 21.01
CA LEU A 202 18.10 -42.92 21.36
C LEU A 202 18.23 -44.04 20.32
N VAL A 203 19.21 -43.94 19.44
CA VAL A 203 19.64 -45.10 18.64
C VAL A 203 20.39 -46.04 19.57
N GLY A 204 19.71 -47.08 20.05
CA GLY A 204 20.38 -48.20 20.71
C GLY A 204 21.46 -48.74 19.77
N GLY A 205 22.69 -48.86 20.27
CA GLY A 205 23.82 -49.37 19.50
C GLY A 205 23.51 -50.72 18.85
N LEU A 206 23.99 -50.88 17.62
CA LEU A 206 24.01 -52.14 16.87
C LEU A 206 24.62 -53.29 17.68
#